data_AF-A0A0D2AVL2-F1
#
_entry.id   AF-A0A0D2AVL2-F1
#
_cell.length_a   1.000
_cell.length_b   1.000
_cell.length_c   1.000
_cell.angle_alpha   90.00
_cell.angle_beta   90.00
_cell.angle_gamma   90.00
#
_symmetry.space_group_name_H-M   'P 1'
#
loop_
_entity.id
_entity.type
_entity.pdbx_description
1 polymer ?
#
loop_
_entity_poly.entity_id
_entity_poly.type
_entity_poly.pdbx_seq_one_letter_code
_entity_poly.pdbx_strand_id
1 'polypeptide(L)'
;MSLVLESNESLAYIDPEPTAAQKERARVLIDKELPADYLTTPHPSLPPLHETKFSELMSKELERVAVGQPMQGGIDMGRYEAPENEDVADLDVQAKRCALRQAYVASTFLSGRQDNLQLLDEYGKNAWLVSNDRSEEMLKALERTLARLKSETDDINKSRKVTQEAHKAELFGLQDAWRRGIGQILEIEVATEELRHLIYDRQHQQHTR
;
A
#
# COMPACT_ATOMS: atom_id res chain seq x y z
N MET A 1 23.89 3.89 -9.23
CA MET A 1 23.36 4.90 -10.18
C MET A 1 22.03 5.39 -9.63
N SER A 2 21.62 6.63 -9.91
CA SER A 2 20.29 7.10 -9.47
C SER A 2 19.23 6.33 -10.26
N LEU A 3 18.33 5.63 -9.56
CA LEU A 3 17.19 4.89 -10.14
C LEU A 3 16.29 5.76 -11.03
N VAL A 4 16.41 7.09 -10.93
CA VAL A 4 15.66 8.08 -11.71
C VAL A 4 16.10 8.13 -13.18
N LEU A 5 17.31 7.64 -13.51
CA LEU A 5 17.86 7.67 -14.87
C LEU A 5 17.87 6.29 -15.55
N GLU A 6 17.40 5.25 -14.88
CA GLU A 6 17.31 3.91 -15.47
C GLU A 6 16.00 3.79 -16.27
N SER A 7 16.13 3.73 -17.60
CA SER A 7 15.03 3.38 -18.49
C SER A 7 14.72 1.89 -18.35
N ASN A 8 13.76 1.57 -17.50
CA ASN A 8 13.18 0.23 -17.41
C ASN A 8 12.19 0.05 -18.56
N GLU A 9 12.71 -0.27 -19.75
CA GLU A 9 11.87 -0.50 -20.93
C GLU A 9 11.21 -1.88 -20.82
N SER A 10 10.03 -1.92 -20.17
CA SER A 10 9.12 -3.06 -20.19
C SER A 10 7.86 -2.66 -20.95
N LEU A 11 7.57 -3.34 -22.06
CA LEU A 11 6.54 -2.94 -23.02
C LEU A 11 5.31 -3.83 -22.85
N ALA A 12 4.54 -3.61 -21.78
CA ALA A 12 3.42 -4.48 -21.39
C ALA A 12 2.34 -4.76 -22.48
N TYR A 13 2.20 -3.91 -23.51
CA TYR A 13 1.27 -4.15 -24.64
C TYR A 13 1.92 -4.89 -25.83
N ILE A 14 3.25 -5.02 -25.85
CA ILE A 14 4.02 -5.77 -26.86
C ILE A 14 4.49 -7.10 -26.31
N ASP A 15 5.05 -7.09 -25.10
CA ASP A 15 5.63 -8.23 -24.42
C ASP A 15 4.53 -9.21 -23.98
N PRO A 16 4.73 -10.52 -24.18
CA PRO A 16 3.82 -11.52 -23.64
C PRO A 16 3.86 -11.51 -22.11
N GLU A 17 2.72 -11.79 -21.48
CA GLU A 17 2.70 -11.88 -20.02
C GLU A 17 3.66 -13.00 -19.55
N PRO A 18 4.58 -12.70 -18.61
CA PRO A 18 5.52 -13.71 -18.15
C PRO A 18 4.79 -14.86 -17.45
N THR A 19 5.18 -16.07 -17.82
CA THR A 19 4.68 -17.30 -17.19
C THR A 19 5.04 -17.37 -15.71
N ALA A 20 4.30 -18.16 -14.92
CA ALA A 20 4.58 -18.34 -13.51
C ALA A 20 6.03 -18.81 -13.25
N ALA A 21 6.56 -19.68 -14.10
CA ALA A 21 7.95 -20.15 -14.01
C ALA A 21 8.97 -19.02 -14.29
N GLN A 22 8.69 -18.12 -15.23
CA GLN A 22 9.54 -16.95 -15.47
C GLN A 22 9.48 -15.95 -14.32
N LYS A 23 8.29 -15.70 -13.76
CA LYS A 23 8.10 -14.86 -12.57
C LYS A 23 8.89 -15.41 -11.38
N GLU A 24 8.87 -16.72 -11.17
CA GLU A 24 9.61 -17.36 -10.07
C GLU A 24 11.14 -17.29 -10.29
N ARG A 25 11.62 -17.53 -11.51
CA ARG A 25 13.03 -17.34 -11.84
C ARG A 25 13.48 -15.90 -11.61
N ALA A 26 12.67 -14.92 -11.99
CA ALA A 26 12.95 -13.50 -11.76
C ALA A 26 13.02 -13.19 -10.26
N ARG A 27 12.11 -13.71 -9.44
CA ARG A 27 12.17 -13.58 -7.98
C ARG A 27 13.45 -14.15 -7.39
N VAL A 28 13.84 -15.36 -7.79
CA VAL A 28 15.09 -15.98 -7.34
C VAL A 28 16.31 -15.13 -7.70
N LEU A 29 16.31 -14.46 -8.84
CA LEU A 29 17.39 -13.54 -9.22
C LEU A 29 17.35 -12.25 -8.40
N ILE A 30 16.18 -11.67 -8.19
CA ILE A 30 15.99 -10.49 -7.32
C ILE A 30 16.50 -10.80 -5.91
N ASP A 31 16.10 -11.94 -5.34
CA ASP A 31 16.47 -12.36 -3.99
C ASP A 31 17.99 -12.57 -3.83
N LYS A 32 18.71 -12.88 -4.91
CA LYS A 32 20.18 -12.97 -4.89
C LYS A 32 20.87 -11.61 -4.86
N GLU A 33 20.25 -10.59 -5.46
CA GLU A 33 20.78 -9.23 -5.49
C GLU A 33 20.39 -8.44 -4.23
N LEU A 34 19.38 -8.90 -3.48
CA LEU A 34 18.99 -8.30 -2.22
C LEU A 34 20.09 -8.54 -1.15
N PRO A 35 20.54 -7.49 -0.44
CA PRO A 35 21.50 -7.65 0.64
C PRO A 35 20.85 -8.41 1.82
N ALA A 36 21.62 -9.15 2.61
CA ALA A 36 21.09 -10.00 3.67
C ALA A 36 20.26 -9.24 4.73
N ASP A 37 20.50 -7.93 4.88
CA ASP A 37 19.86 -7.04 5.84
C ASP A 37 18.76 -6.15 5.22
N TYR A 38 18.30 -6.45 3.98
CA TYR A 38 17.30 -5.63 3.27
C TYR A 38 15.98 -5.43 4.02
N LEU A 39 15.64 -6.32 4.96
CA LEU A 39 14.43 -6.23 5.79
C LEU A 39 14.61 -5.34 7.03
N THR A 40 15.84 -5.19 7.51
CA THR A 40 16.14 -4.48 8.76
C THR A 40 16.72 -3.09 8.53
N THR A 41 17.46 -2.92 7.43
CA THR A 41 18.18 -1.68 7.15
C THR A 41 17.45 -0.91 6.05
N PRO A 42 16.99 0.32 6.32
CA PRO A 42 16.37 1.15 5.28
C PRO A 42 17.39 1.50 4.19
N HIS A 43 16.93 1.57 2.94
CA HIS A 43 17.80 1.88 1.81
C HIS A 43 18.48 3.26 1.98
N PRO A 44 19.77 3.43 1.65
CA PRO A 44 20.52 4.68 1.89
C PRO A 44 19.96 5.93 1.20
N SER A 45 19.12 5.77 0.17
CA SER A 45 18.44 6.88 -0.50
C SER A 45 17.18 7.36 0.22
N LEU A 46 16.70 6.62 1.22
CA LEU A 46 15.58 7.05 2.03
C LEU A 46 16.07 8.11 3.01
N PRO A 47 15.30 9.18 3.24
CA PRO A 47 15.61 10.10 4.31
C PRO A 47 15.63 9.36 5.66
N PRO A 48 16.42 9.82 6.65
CA PRO A 48 16.42 9.22 7.97
C PRO A 48 15.00 9.21 8.53
N LEU A 49 14.65 8.13 9.25
CA LEU A 49 13.34 8.05 9.89
C LEU A 49 13.16 9.23 10.84
N HIS A 50 12.00 9.86 10.78
CA HIS A 50 11.65 10.94 11.68
C HIS A 50 11.55 10.38 13.11
N GLU A 51 12.21 11.04 14.07
CA GLU A 51 12.07 10.68 15.49
C GLU A 51 10.62 10.91 15.94
N THR A 52 9.94 9.86 16.36
CA THR A 52 8.60 9.98 16.94
C THR A 52 8.71 10.45 18.39
N LYS A 53 8.29 11.68 18.65
CA LYS A 53 8.21 12.23 20.01
C LYS A 53 6.81 11.96 20.57
N PHE A 54 6.70 10.91 21.37
CA PHE A 54 5.48 10.63 22.11
C PHE A 54 5.38 11.53 23.34
N SER A 55 4.15 11.88 23.73
CA SER A 55 3.92 12.47 25.05
C SER A 55 4.24 11.46 26.15
N GLU A 56 4.49 11.94 27.36
CA GLU A 56 4.75 11.06 28.51
C GLU A 56 3.59 10.08 28.76
N LEU A 57 2.35 10.53 28.58
CA LEU A 57 1.16 9.69 28.72
C LEU A 57 1.13 8.56 27.69
N MET A 58 1.43 8.87 26.42
CA MET A 58 1.47 7.86 25.37
C MET A 58 2.61 6.86 25.58
N SER A 59 3.76 7.33 26.07
CA SER A 59 4.92 6.46 26.37
C SER A 59 4.58 5.44 27.46
N LYS A 60 3.92 5.88 28.54
CA LYS A 60 3.44 4.99 29.62
C LYS A 60 2.42 3.96 29.13
N GLU A 61 1.50 4.36 28.25
CA GLU A 61 0.53 3.43 27.66
C GLU A 61 1.20 2.41 26.73
N LEU A 62 2.20 2.84 25.94
CA LEU A 62 3.00 1.93 25.10
C LEU A 62 3.75 0.91 25.95
N GLU A 63 4.36 1.32 27.07
CA GLU A 63 5.01 0.41 28.02
C GLU A 63 4.02 -0.60 28.63
N ARG A 64 2.83 -0.13 29.04
CA ARG A 64 1.77 -1.00 29.58
C ARG A 64 1.34 -2.06 28.56
N VAL A 65 1.10 -1.65 27.31
CA VAL A 65 0.70 -2.53 26.21
C VAL A 65 1.82 -3.51 25.85
N ALA A 66 3.09 -3.07 25.87
CA ALA A 66 4.24 -3.93 25.61
C ALA A 66 4.37 -5.06 26.63
N VAL A 67 3.98 -4.82 27.89
CA VAL A 67 3.94 -5.84 28.96
C VAL A 67 2.63 -6.66 28.92
N GLY A 68 1.72 -6.36 28.00
CA GLY A 68 0.45 -7.09 27.83
C GLY A 68 -0.55 -6.88 28.98
N GLN A 69 -0.39 -5.82 29.77
CA GLN A 69 -1.29 -5.54 30.88
C GLN A 69 -2.65 -5.04 30.35
N PRO A 70 -3.79 -5.43 30.95
CA PRO A 70 -5.09 -4.86 30.60
C PRO A 70 -5.12 -3.36 30.89
N MET A 71 -6.03 -2.63 30.24
CA MET A 71 -6.19 -1.19 30.51
C MET A 71 -6.70 -1.03 31.95
N GLN A 72 -5.92 -0.32 32.77
CA GLN A 72 -6.28 -0.04 34.16
C GLN A 72 -6.85 1.36 34.22
N GLY A 73 -8.12 1.47 34.59
CA GLY A 73 -8.83 2.73 34.63
C GLY A 73 -9.60 3.03 33.34
N GLY A 74 -10.66 3.81 33.53
CA GLY A 74 -11.61 4.25 32.52
C GLY A 74 -12.54 5.28 33.15
N ILE A 75 -13.60 5.65 32.44
CA ILE A 75 -14.65 6.46 33.03
C ILE A 75 -15.38 5.58 34.05
N ASP A 76 -15.31 5.95 35.33
CA ASP A 76 -16.08 5.30 36.38
C ASP A 76 -17.57 5.63 36.19
N MET A 77 -18.34 4.65 35.71
CA MET A 77 -19.76 4.80 35.45
C MET A 77 -20.58 4.78 36.75
N GLY A 78 -20.10 4.11 37.79
CA GLY A 78 -20.79 4.02 39.09
C GLY A 78 -20.93 5.38 39.77
N ARG A 79 -20.01 6.31 39.48
CA ARG A 79 -20.09 7.71 39.93
C ARG A 79 -21.35 8.46 39.46
N TYR A 80 -21.92 8.06 38.32
CA TYR A 80 -23.07 8.72 37.71
C TYR A 80 -24.39 7.95 37.95
N GLU A 81 -24.31 6.76 38.52
CA GLU A 81 -25.47 5.98 38.93
C GLU A 81 -26.04 6.56 40.23
N ALA A 82 -27.37 6.63 40.31
CA ALA A 82 -28.03 7.03 41.54
C ALA A 82 -27.72 5.98 42.63
N PRO A 83 -27.45 6.39 43.89
CA PRO A 83 -27.26 5.44 44.97
C PRO A 83 -28.50 4.54 45.08
N GLU A 84 -28.31 3.23 45.18
CA GLU A 84 -29.39 2.31 45.48
C GLU A 84 -30.04 2.71 46.82
N ASN A 85 -31.34 2.44 46.97
CA ASN A 85 -32.09 2.72 48.19
C ASN A 85 -31.66 1.75 49.31
N GLU A 86 -30.41 1.85 49.76
CA GLU A 86 -29.98 1.23 51.01
C GLU A 86 -30.60 2.01 52.18
N ASP A 87 -30.95 1.30 53.25
CA ASP A 87 -31.47 1.89 54.48
C ASP A 87 -30.39 2.81 55.10
N VAL A 88 -30.40 4.07 54.66
CA VAL A 88 -29.44 5.12 55.03
C VAL A 88 -29.39 5.32 56.55
N ALA A 89 -30.39 4.83 57.29
CA ALA A 89 -30.41 4.83 58.75
C ALA A 89 -29.18 4.13 59.35
N ASP A 90 -28.79 2.97 58.81
CA ASP A 90 -27.78 2.07 59.41
C ASP A 90 -26.35 2.30 58.90
N LEU A 91 -26.15 3.24 57.98
CA LEU A 91 -24.84 3.55 57.40
C LEU A 91 -23.96 4.41 58.32
N ASP A 92 -22.66 4.18 58.27
CA ASP A 92 -21.65 5.03 58.90
C ASP A 92 -21.67 6.48 58.36
N VAL A 93 -21.20 7.45 59.14
CA VAL A 93 -21.16 8.87 58.78
C VAL A 93 -20.36 9.11 57.50
N GLN A 94 -19.28 8.35 57.26
CA GLN A 94 -18.51 8.48 56.01
C GLN A 94 -19.27 7.92 54.80
N ALA A 95 -19.95 6.78 54.96
CA ALA A 95 -20.80 6.20 53.92
C ALA A 95 -21.96 7.15 53.55
N LYS A 96 -22.61 7.76 54.54
CA LYS A 96 -23.64 8.80 54.36
C LYS A 96 -23.12 10.00 53.55
N ARG A 97 -21.90 10.48 53.83
CA ARG A 97 -21.27 11.58 53.08
C ARG A 97 -20.94 11.20 51.65
N CYS A 98 -20.48 9.97 51.41
CA CYS A 98 -20.24 9.46 50.06
C CYS A 98 -21.54 9.36 49.26
N ALA A 99 -22.59 8.77 49.82
CA ALA A 99 -23.90 8.66 49.20
C ALA A 99 -24.49 10.04 48.86
N LEU A 100 -24.39 11.02 49.76
CA LEU A 100 -24.85 12.39 49.51
C LEU A 100 -24.08 13.04 48.35
N ARG A 101 -22.74 12.90 48.31
CA ARG A 101 -21.93 13.42 47.19
C ARG A 101 -22.31 12.78 45.87
N GLN A 102 -22.52 11.46 45.84
CA GLN A 102 -22.96 10.75 44.65
C GLN A 102 -24.35 11.22 44.20
N ALA A 103 -25.29 11.40 45.13
CA ALA A 103 -26.61 11.94 44.82
C ALA A 103 -26.56 13.35 44.20
N TYR A 104 -25.70 14.25 44.71
CA TYR A 104 -25.50 15.58 44.11
C TYR A 104 -24.86 15.49 42.71
N VAL A 105 -23.90 14.59 42.50
CA VAL A 105 -23.28 14.39 41.19
C VAL A 105 -24.32 13.85 40.19
N ALA A 106 -25.13 12.87 40.59
CA ALA A 106 -26.20 12.32 39.77
C ALA A 106 -27.26 13.38 39.45
N SER A 107 -27.70 14.17 40.43
CA SER A 107 -28.72 15.20 40.22
C SER A 107 -28.24 16.29 39.27
N THR A 108 -27.00 16.77 39.43
CA THR A 108 -26.42 17.79 38.55
C THR A 108 -26.22 17.29 37.13
N PHE A 109 -25.79 16.03 36.96
CA PHE A 109 -25.70 15.39 35.65
C PHE A 109 -27.07 15.25 34.98
N LEU A 110 -28.12 14.85 35.73
CA LEU A 110 -29.47 14.73 35.20
C LEU A 110 -30.06 16.08 34.79
N SER A 111 -29.81 17.15 35.56
CA SER A 111 -30.19 18.51 35.15
C SER A 111 -29.50 18.91 33.84
N GLY A 112 -28.19 18.73 33.72
CA GLY A 112 -27.49 19.01 32.46
C GLY A 112 -27.95 18.13 31.29
N ARG A 113 -28.30 16.87 31.55
CA ARG A 113 -28.89 15.98 30.54
C ARG A 113 -30.25 16.48 30.06
N GLN A 114 -31.07 17.01 30.96
CA GLN A 114 -32.36 17.60 30.60
C GLN A 114 -32.17 18.80 29.66
N ASP A 115 -31.24 19.70 30.00
CA ASP A 115 -30.91 20.86 29.15
C ASP A 115 -30.40 20.40 27.77
N ASN A 116 -29.51 19.40 27.73
CA ASN A 116 -28.99 18.83 26.48
C ASN A 116 -30.10 18.17 25.64
N LEU A 117 -31.06 17.49 26.27
CA LEU A 117 -32.19 16.88 25.57
C LEU A 117 -33.14 17.95 25.02
N GLN A 118 -33.35 19.06 25.72
CA GLN A 118 -34.12 20.20 25.21
C GLN A 118 -33.45 20.81 23.99
N LEU A 119 -32.13 21.02 24.04
CA LEU A 119 -31.35 21.48 22.87
C LEU A 119 -31.39 20.48 21.72
N LEU A 120 -31.34 19.18 22.01
CA LEU A 120 -31.43 18.14 20.99
C LEU A 120 -32.82 18.08 20.34
N ASP A 121 -33.89 18.28 21.12
CA ASP A 121 -35.26 18.33 20.60
C ASP A 121 -35.46 19.56 19.70
N GLU A 122 -34.93 20.71 20.11
CA GLU A 122 -35.05 21.96 19.36
C GLU A 122 -34.19 22.00 18.08
N TYR A 123 -32.92 21.56 18.17
CA TYR A 123 -31.94 21.73 17.08
C TYR A 123 -31.45 20.43 16.44
N GLY A 124 -31.67 19.27 17.07
CA GLY A 124 -31.05 18.00 16.67
C GLY A 124 -31.42 17.57 15.26
N LYS A 125 -32.70 17.68 14.88
CA LYS A 125 -33.16 17.35 13.52
C LYS A 125 -32.46 18.21 12.47
N ASN A 126 -32.38 19.52 12.70
CA ASN A 126 -31.77 20.46 11.76
C ASN A 126 -30.26 20.24 11.66
N ALA A 127 -29.58 20.06 12.79
CA ALA A 127 -28.14 19.75 12.82
C ALA A 127 -27.82 18.44 12.07
N TRP A 128 -28.66 17.41 12.25
CA TRP A 128 -28.51 16.15 11.54
C TRP A 128 -28.68 16.31 10.02
N LEU A 129 -29.71 17.03 9.58
CA LEU A 129 -29.95 17.28 8.16
C LEU A 129 -28.79 18.04 7.49
N VAL A 130 -28.27 19.08 8.15
CA VAL A 130 -27.11 19.84 7.65
C VAL A 130 -25.86 18.96 7.58
N SER A 131 -25.65 18.11 8.59
CA SER A 131 -24.53 17.15 8.58
C SER A 131 -24.67 16.13 7.46
N ASN A 132 -25.90 15.66 7.17
CA ASN A 132 -26.16 14.74 6.08
C ASN A 132 -25.89 15.41 4.73
N ASP A 133 -26.41 16.61 4.50
CA ASP A 133 -26.19 17.39 3.28
C ASP A 133 -24.68 17.60 3.01
N ARG A 134 -23.92 18.03 4.03
CA ARG A 134 -22.46 18.16 3.94
C ARG A 134 -21.76 16.83 3.61
N SER A 135 -22.26 15.72 4.15
CA SER A 135 -21.71 14.39 3.86
C SER A 135 -21.98 13.97 2.42
N GLU A 136 -23.18 14.28 1.90
CA GLU A 136 -23.52 14.07 0.50
C GLU A 136 -22.69 14.94 -0.45
N GLU A 137 -22.43 16.20 -0.10
CA GLU A 137 -21.54 17.08 -0.87
C GLU A 137 -20.12 16.51 -0.95
N MET A 138 -19.58 16.03 0.18
CA MET A 138 -18.27 15.42 0.26
C MET A 138 -18.20 14.14 -0.59
N LEU A 139 -19.23 13.30 -0.50
CA LEU A 139 -19.36 12.08 -1.31
C LEU A 139 -19.36 12.42 -2.81
N LYS A 140 -20.20 13.37 -3.25
CA LYS A 140 -20.25 13.84 -4.64
C LYS A 140 -18.92 14.44 -5.11
N ALA A 141 -18.17 15.11 -4.23
CA ALA A 141 -16.84 15.62 -4.56
C ALA A 141 -15.82 14.48 -4.77
N LEU A 142 -15.83 13.48 -3.88
CA LEU A 142 -14.97 12.29 -4.00
C LEU A 142 -15.30 11.48 -5.25
N GLU A 143 -16.58 11.27 -5.56
CA GLU A 143 -17.02 10.57 -6.77
C GLU A 143 -16.57 11.28 -8.05
N ARG A 144 -16.67 12.63 -8.09
CA ARG A 144 -16.15 13.43 -9.21
C ARG A 144 -14.64 13.29 -9.36
N THR A 145 -13.88 13.37 -8.26
CA THR A 145 -12.43 13.20 -8.30
C THR A 145 -12.05 11.79 -8.75
N LEU A 146 -12.77 10.77 -8.28
CA LEU A 146 -12.57 9.38 -8.69
C LEU A 146 -12.84 9.20 -10.19
N ALA A 147 -13.97 9.72 -10.70
CA ALA A 147 -14.31 9.65 -12.11
C ALA A 147 -13.25 10.35 -12.99
N ARG A 148 -12.79 11.54 -12.57
CA ARG A 148 -11.71 12.27 -13.25
C ARG A 148 -10.41 11.45 -13.29
N LEU A 149 -9.97 10.94 -12.14
CA LEU A 149 -8.73 10.16 -12.05
C LEU A 149 -8.79 8.86 -12.86
N LYS A 150 -9.96 8.20 -12.91
CA LYS A 150 -10.17 7.04 -13.79
C LYS A 150 -10.02 7.42 -15.26
N SER A 151 -10.67 8.50 -15.70
CA SER A 151 -10.52 8.99 -17.08
C SER A 151 -9.06 9.32 -17.41
N GLU A 152 -8.37 10.04 -16.52
CA GLU A 152 -6.95 10.38 -16.72
C GLU A 152 -6.07 9.12 -16.82
N THR A 153 -6.33 8.11 -15.98
CA THR A 153 -5.62 6.83 -16.02
C THR A 153 -5.89 6.10 -17.34
N ASP A 154 -7.13 6.08 -17.80
CA ASP A 154 -7.53 5.45 -19.07
C ASP A 154 -6.91 6.16 -20.27
N ASP A 155 -6.84 7.49 -20.26
CA ASP A 155 -6.22 8.29 -21.32
C ASP A 155 -4.70 8.04 -21.38
N ILE A 156 -4.03 7.96 -20.22
CA ILE A 156 -2.61 7.58 -20.14
C ILE A 156 -2.40 6.17 -20.68
N ASN A 157 -3.22 5.20 -20.28
CA ASN A 157 -3.11 3.82 -20.73
C ASN A 157 -3.38 3.69 -22.24
N LYS A 158 -4.36 4.42 -22.77
CA LYS A 158 -4.60 4.51 -24.22
C LYS A 158 -3.41 5.09 -24.96
N SER A 159 -2.85 6.20 -24.46
CA SER A 159 -1.67 6.83 -25.06
C SER A 159 -0.49 5.86 -25.08
N ARG A 160 -0.20 5.19 -23.95
CA ARG A 160 0.84 4.15 -23.85
C ARG A 160 0.62 3.02 -24.85
N LYS A 161 -0.62 2.53 -24.95
CA LYS A 161 -0.97 1.45 -25.88
C LYS A 161 -0.73 1.88 -27.33
N VAL A 162 -1.19 3.06 -27.74
CA VAL A 162 -1.01 3.58 -29.10
C VAL A 162 0.47 3.71 -29.44
N THR A 163 1.28 4.29 -28.53
CA THR A 163 2.73 4.41 -28.74
C THR A 163 3.40 3.04 -28.89
N GLN A 164 3.09 2.09 -28.01
CA GLN A 164 3.67 0.75 -28.08
C GLN A 164 3.24 -0.01 -29.35
N GLU A 165 1.95 0.04 -29.71
CA GLU A 165 1.45 -0.60 -30.92
C GLU A 165 2.04 0.01 -32.20
N ALA A 166 2.30 1.32 -32.22
CA ALA A 166 2.94 1.99 -33.36
C ALA A 166 4.38 1.48 -33.60
N HIS A 167 5.15 1.22 -32.54
CA HIS A 167 6.53 0.71 -32.64
C HIS A 167 6.62 -0.82 -32.71
N LYS A 168 5.52 -1.53 -32.48
CA LYS A 168 5.48 -3.01 -32.46
C LYS A 168 5.96 -3.64 -33.77
N ALA A 169 5.49 -3.13 -34.91
CA ALA A 169 5.87 -3.67 -36.22
C ALA A 169 7.36 -3.42 -36.53
N GLU A 170 7.89 -2.26 -36.14
CA GLU A 170 9.30 -1.91 -36.30
C GLU A 170 10.18 -2.84 -35.46
N LEU A 171 9.84 -3.06 -34.19
CA LEU A 171 10.57 -3.97 -33.29
C LEU A 171 10.62 -5.39 -33.84
N PHE A 172 9.49 -5.94 -34.31
CA PHE A 172 9.49 -7.27 -34.92
C PHE A 172 10.26 -7.31 -36.25
N GLY A 173 10.16 -6.26 -37.07
CA GLY A 173 10.94 -6.15 -38.30
C GLY A 173 12.45 -6.15 -38.04
N LEU A 174 12.91 -5.41 -37.03
CA LEU A 174 14.30 -5.39 -36.59
C LEU A 174 14.74 -6.75 -36.04
N GLN A 175 13.90 -7.40 -35.23
CA GLN A 175 14.16 -8.74 -34.70
C GLN A 175 14.31 -9.78 -35.83
N ASP A 176 13.43 -9.76 -36.82
CA ASP A 176 13.47 -10.70 -37.94
C ASP A 176 14.61 -10.42 -38.92
N ALA A 177 14.94 -9.14 -39.15
CA ALA A 177 16.11 -8.75 -39.92
C ALA A 177 17.40 -9.23 -39.24
N TRP A 178 17.51 -9.04 -37.92
CA TRP A 178 18.62 -9.53 -37.12
C TRP A 178 18.75 -11.06 -37.17
N ARG A 179 17.65 -11.81 -36.99
CA ARG A 179 17.64 -13.27 -37.09
C ARG A 179 18.10 -13.77 -38.46
N ARG A 180 17.60 -13.15 -39.54
CA ARG A 180 18.02 -13.49 -40.91
C ARG A 180 19.48 -13.17 -41.17
N GLY A 181 19.96 -12.01 -40.70
CA GLY A 181 21.36 -11.62 -40.83
C GLY A 181 22.30 -12.62 -40.16
N ILE A 182 21.99 -13.05 -38.92
CA ILE A 182 22.77 -14.08 -38.23
C ILE A 182 22.68 -15.43 -38.95
N GLY A 183 21.48 -15.83 -39.38
CA GLY A 183 21.29 -17.07 -40.13
C GLY A 183 22.14 -17.12 -41.39
N GLN A 184 22.16 -16.04 -42.17
CA GLN A 184 22.98 -15.92 -43.37
C GLN A 184 24.48 -15.97 -43.08
N ILE A 185 24.95 -15.31 -42.02
CA ILE A 185 26.36 -15.38 -41.62
C ILE A 185 26.74 -16.83 -41.28
N LEU A 186 25.89 -17.54 -40.53
CA LEU A 186 26.14 -18.92 -40.15
C LEU A 186 26.10 -19.88 -41.34
N GLU A 187 25.16 -19.69 -42.28
CA GLU A 187 25.12 -20.43 -43.55
C GLU A 187 26.40 -20.23 -44.38
N ILE A 188 26.89 -18.98 -44.45
CA ILE A 188 28.14 -18.67 -45.14
C ILE A 188 29.32 -19.34 -44.44
N GLU A 189 29.41 -19.27 -43.12
CA GLU A 189 30.48 -19.92 -42.34
C GLU A 189 30.50 -21.44 -42.59
N VAL A 190 29.34 -22.10 -42.53
CA VAL A 190 29.22 -23.54 -42.81
C VAL A 190 29.65 -23.86 -44.24
N ALA A 191 29.15 -23.11 -45.23
CA ALA A 191 29.53 -23.32 -46.64
C ALA A 191 31.04 -23.09 -46.87
N THR A 192 31.66 -22.14 -46.18
CA THR A 192 33.10 -21.91 -46.28
C THR A 192 33.92 -23.03 -45.65
N GLU A 193 33.47 -23.63 -44.55
CA GLU A 193 34.13 -24.78 -43.93
C GLU A 193 33.96 -26.06 -44.77
N GLU A 194 32.77 -26.30 -45.33
CA GLU A 194 32.56 -27.39 -46.28
C GLU A 194 33.47 -27.26 -47.51
N LEU A 195 33.60 -26.04 -48.05
CA LEU A 195 34.50 -25.76 -49.16
C LEU A 195 35.98 -26.01 -48.78
N ARG A 196 36.40 -25.63 -47.57
CA ARG A 196 37.76 -25.91 -47.07
C ARG A 196 38.02 -27.40 -46.99
N HIS A 197 37.09 -28.18 -46.43
CA HIS A 197 37.19 -29.64 -46.38
C HIS A 197 37.35 -30.26 -47.78
N LEU A 198 36.53 -29.84 -48.75
CA LEU A 198 36.63 -30.32 -50.13
C LEU A 198 37.97 -29.98 -50.79
N ILE A 199 38.56 -28.81 -50.46
CA ILE A 199 39.89 -28.41 -50.94
C ILE A 199 40.97 -29.32 -50.33
N TYR A 200 40.93 -29.57 -49.02
CA TYR A 200 41.87 -30.48 -48.35
C TYR A 200 41.81 -31.90 -48.93
N ASP A 201 40.60 -32.44 -49.14
CA ASP A 201 40.41 -33.77 -49.71
C ASP A 201 40.99 -33.87 -51.13
N ARG A 202 40.78 -32.85 -51.98
CA ARG A 202 41.41 -32.81 -53.31
C ARG A 202 42.92 -32.74 -53.26
N GLN A 203 43.49 -31.93 -52.36
CA GLN A 203 44.94 -31.82 -52.21
C GLN A 203 45.55 -33.16 -51.78
N HIS A 204 44.90 -33.88 -50.87
CA HIS A 204 45.32 -35.23 -50.49
C HIS A 204 45.23 -36.23 -51.65
N GLN A 205 44.17 -36.19 -52.46
CA GLN A 205 44.05 -37.06 -53.64
C GLN A 205 45.13 -36.79 -54.70
N GLN A 206 45.55 -35.54 -54.86
CA GLN A 206 46.63 -35.17 -55.79
C GLN A 206 48.02 -35.59 -55.29
N HIS A 207 48.25 -35.59 -53.97
CA HIS A 207 49.51 -36.05 -53.39
C HIS A 207 49.67 -37.57 -53.31
N THR A 208 48.57 -38.33 -53.44
CA THR A 208 48.59 -39.82 -53.38
C THR A 208 48.61 -40.48 -54.78
N ARG A 209 48.76 -39.70 -55.86
CA ARG A 209 49.00 -40.18 -57.23
C ARG A 209 50.41 -39.82 -57.67
#